data_AF-A0A5N6VMS7-F1
#
_entry.id   AF-A0A5N6VMS7-F1
#
_cell.length_a   1.000
_cell.length_b   1.000
_cell.length_c   1.000
_cell.angle_alpha   90.00
_cell.angle_beta   90.00
_cell.angle_gamma   90.00
#
_symmetry.space_group_name_H-M   'P 1'
#
loop_
_entity.id
_entity.type
_entity.pdbx_description
1 polymer ?
#
loop_
_entity_poly.entity_id
_entity_poly.type
_entity_poly.pdbx_seq_one_letter_code
_entity_poly.pdbx_strand_id
1 'polypeptide(L)'
;MAAQAKDRQFLAVIGDEDSVTGLLLAGVGVSGFKSAIAADVSDGELIGFSKHVTDPPDSQRNFLVVDSKTETSTIEKTFQNFTQERKDIAIVLINQHVAERIRHSVDSFTDPFPAVLEIPSKDHPYDPEKDSVLKRVRRLFGE
;
A
#
# COMPACT_ATOMS: atom_id res chain seq x y z
N MET A 1 15.62 -15.80 -3.59
CA MET A 1 14.27 -15.28 -3.27
C MET A 1 14.02 -15.14 -1.76
N ALA A 2 14.18 -16.18 -0.94
CA ALA A 2 13.86 -16.11 0.50
C ALA A 2 14.61 -15.01 1.31
N ALA A 3 15.88 -14.73 0.96
CA ALA A 3 16.65 -13.67 1.63
C ALA A 3 16.12 -12.25 1.35
N GLN A 4 15.46 -12.01 0.22
CA GLN A 4 14.96 -10.68 -0.19
C GLN A 4 13.61 -10.32 0.48
N ALA A 5 12.93 -11.31 1.07
CA ALA A 5 11.68 -11.13 1.80
C ALA A 5 11.87 -10.92 3.31
N LYS A 6 13.01 -11.35 3.87
CA LYS A 6 13.21 -11.47 5.32
C LYS A 6 13.14 -10.14 6.07
N ASP A 7 13.52 -9.05 5.41
CA ASP A 7 13.59 -7.71 6.00
C ASP A 7 12.40 -6.81 5.57
N ARG A 8 11.46 -7.35 4.78
CA ARG A 8 10.25 -6.65 4.34
C ARG A 8 9.13 -6.92 5.33
N GLN A 9 8.76 -5.91 6.12
CA GLN A 9 7.81 -6.05 7.24
C GLN A 9 6.57 -5.17 7.09
N PHE A 10 6.57 -4.19 6.19
CA PHE A 10 5.52 -3.18 6.14
C PHE A 10 4.59 -3.33 4.94
N LEU A 11 3.33 -2.97 5.14
CA LEU A 11 2.37 -2.74 4.08
C LEU A 11 2.48 -1.28 3.64
N ALA A 12 2.30 -0.97 2.37
CA ALA A 12 2.20 0.39 1.86
C ALA A 12 0.89 0.61 1.11
N VAL A 13 0.36 1.82 1.10
CA VAL A 13 -0.99 2.11 0.56
C VAL A 13 -0.97 3.29 -0.40
N ILE A 14 -1.54 3.14 -1.59
CA ILE A 14 -1.77 4.24 -2.53
C ILE A 14 -3.26 4.21 -2.90
N GLY A 15 -4.04 5.16 -2.38
CA GLY A 15 -5.49 5.07 -2.53
C GLY A 15 -6.24 6.34 -2.20
N ASP A 16 -7.55 6.31 -2.40
CA ASP A 16 -8.44 7.41 -2.00
C ASP A 16 -8.50 7.57 -0.48
N GLU A 17 -9.07 8.70 -0.03
CA GLU A 17 -9.14 9.07 1.37
C GLU A 17 -9.85 8.01 2.23
N ASP A 18 -10.96 7.46 1.74
CA ASP A 18 -11.73 6.44 2.45
C ASP A 18 -10.91 5.14 2.63
N SER A 19 -10.24 4.68 1.56
CA SER A 19 -9.41 3.46 1.61
C SER A 19 -8.20 3.62 2.52
N VAL A 20 -7.49 4.75 2.40
CA VAL A 20 -6.29 5.03 3.22
C VAL A 20 -6.68 5.18 4.68
N THR A 21 -7.74 5.93 4.99
CA THR A 21 -8.25 6.07 6.36
C THR A 21 -8.56 4.71 6.97
N GLY A 22 -9.30 3.85 6.26
CA GLY A 22 -9.63 2.50 6.74
C GLY A 22 -8.40 1.65 7.07
N LEU A 23 -7.37 1.69 6.22
CA LEU A 23 -6.13 0.94 6.42
C LEU A 23 -5.26 1.52 7.55
N LEU A 24 -5.25 2.85 7.72
CA LEU A 24 -4.58 3.50 8.84
C LEU A 24 -5.24 3.13 10.18
N LEU A 25 -6.56 3.09 10.24
CA LEU A 25 -7.31 2.62 11.42
C LEU A 25 -7.02 1.14 11.73
N ALA A 26 -6.78 0.32 10.71
CA ALA A 26 -6.34 -1.07 10.87
C ALA A 26 -4.87 -1.21 11.33
N GLY A 27 -4.12 -0.12 11.43
CA GLY A 27 -2.74 -0.10 11.93
C GLY A 27 -1.67 -0.28 10.86
N VAL A 28 -1.99 -0.14 9.57
CA VAL A 28 -1.02 -0.25 8.46
C VAL A 28 -0.03 0.90 8.42
N GLY A 29 -0.40 2.09 8.91
CA GLY A 29 0.46 3.28 8.88
C GLY A 29 1.65 3.17 9.82
N VAL A 30 2.86 3.38 9.29
CA VAL A 30 4.09 3.38 10.09
C VAL A 30 4.54 4.83 10.34
N SER A 31 4.58 5.18 11.62
CA SER A 31 4.90 6.48 12.25
C SER A 31 3.85 7.61 12.10
N GLY A 32 3.42 8.16 13.25
CA GLY A 32 2.65 9.41 13.36
C GLY A 32 1.15 9.29 13.69
N PHE A 33 0.46 8.23 13.26
CA PHE A 33 -0.98 8.12 13.52
C PHE A 33 -1.27 7.73 14.97
N LYS A 34 -0.47 6.80 15.55
CA LYS A 34 -0.60 6.40 16.96
C LYS A 34 -0.49 7.57 17.94
N SER A 35 0.38 8.55 17.67
CA SER A 35 0.52 9.74 18.51
C SER A 35 -0.68 10.70 18.44
N ALA A 36 -1.42 10.71 17.33
CA ALA A 36 -2.59 11.57 17.16
C ALA A 36 -3.84 10.96 17.84
N ILE A 37 -4.05 9.64 17.74
CA ILE A 37 -5.14 8.95 18.46
C ILE A 37 -4.86 8.76 19.95
N ALA A 38 -3.59 8.57 20.36
CA ALA A 38 -3.23 8.49 21.78
C ALA A 38 -3.42 9.82 22.54
N ALA A 39 -3.48 10.96 21.84
CA ALA A 39 -3.71 12.26 22.46
C ALA A 39 -5.19 12.50 22.84
N ASP A 40 -6.13 11.72 22.30
CA ASP A 40 -7.58 11.94 22.44
C ASP A 40 -8.29 10.80 23.22
N VAL A 41 -7.58 9.71 23.53
CA VAL A 41 -8.11 8.59 24.31
C VAL A 41 -7.53 8.65 25.71
N SER A 42 -8.36 8.94 26.70
CA SER A 42 -7.99 9.01 28.12
C SER A 42 -7.41 7.66 28.60
N ASP A 43 -6.07 7.55 28.61
CA ASP A 43 -5.13 6.69 29.38
C ASP A 43 -5.53 5.27 29.86
N GLY A 44 -6.66 4.70 29.47
CA GLY A 44 -7.24 3.50 30.09
C GLY A 44 -7.49 2.30 29.17
N GLU A 45 -7.57 2.49 27.85
CA GLU A 45 -8.11 1.44 26.95
C GLU A 45 -7.11 0.89 25.92
N LEU A 46 -5.88 1.42 25.86
CA LEU A 46 -4.89 1.08 24.82
C LEU A 46 -3.95 -0.09 25.16
N ILE A 47 -4.18 -0.84 26.25
CA ILE A 47 -3.24 -1.86 26.75
C ILE A 47 -3.17 -3.19 25.97
N GLY A 48 -3.75 -3.28 24.77
CA GLY A 48 -3.80 -4.52 23.97
C GLY A 48 -2.88 -4.58 22.74
N PHE A 49 -2.48 -3.44 22.16
CA PHE A 49 -1.93 -3.40 20.79
C PHE A 49 -0.41 -3.17 20.69
N SER A 50 0.30 -3.01 21.82
CA SER A 50 1.66 -2.44 21.81
C SER A 50 2.82 -3.45 21.81
N LYS A 51 2.60 -4.76 21.70
CA LYS A 51 3.70 -5.72 21.88
C LYS A 51 4.51 -6.09 20.62
N HIS A 52 4.14 -5.60 19.44
CA HIS A 52 4.83 -5.93 18.17
C HIS A 52 4.68 -4.85 17.09
N VAL A 53 5.00 -3.60 17.41
CA VAL A 53 5.21 -2.58 16.36
C VAL A 53 6.65 -2.14 16.44
N THR A 54 7.46 -2.67 15.53
CA THR A 54 8.82 -2.21 15.29
C THR A 54 8.74 -0.83 14.64
N ASP A 55 9.30 0.17 15.30
CA ASP A 55 9.49 1.48 14.67
C ASP A 55 10.33 1.30 13.40
N PRO A 56 9.93 1.91 12.27
CA PRO A 56 10.66 1.79 11.04
C PRO A 56 12.01 2.49 11.20
N PRO A 57 13.05 2.04 10.49
CA PRO A 57 14.36 2.68 10.51
C PRO A 57 14.33 4.09 9.90
N ASP A 58 13.29 4.46 9.15
CA ASP A 58 13.13 5.76 8.51
C ASP A 58 11.69 6.27 8.73
N SER A 59 11.52 7.49 9.24
CA SER A 59 10.21 8.12 9.56
C SER A 59 9.37 8.46 8.32
N GLN A 60 9.61 7.78 7.19
CA GLN A 60 8.98 8.06 5.92
C GLN A 60 7.64 7.32 5.81
N ARG A 61 6.57 8.10 5.61
CA ARG A 61 5.20 7.60 5.40
C ARG A 61 5.17 6.48 4.36
N ASN A 62 4.42 5.44 4.68
CA ASN A 62 4.14 4.29 3.82
C ASN A 62 2.76 4.38 3.16
N PHE A 63 2.22 5.59 3.00
CA PHE A 63 0.95 5.80 2.31
C PHE A 63 0.91 7.09 1.50
N LEU A 64 0.05 7.10 0.48
CA LEU A 64 -0.33 8.27 -0.30
C LEU A 64 -1.86 8.29 -0.44
N VAL A 65 -2.47 9.40 -0.01
CA VAL A 65 -3.86 9.73 -0.32
C VAL A 65 -3.90 10.34 -1.72
N VAL A 66 -4.76 9.82 -2.57
CA VAL A 66 -4.96 10.25 -3.95
C VAL A 66 -6.34 10.89 -4.08
N ASP A 67 -6.35 12.16 -4.44
CA ASP A 67 -7.56 12.92 -4.75
C ASP A 67 -7.57 13.39 -6.22
N SER A 68 -8.58 14.17 -6.59
CA SER A 68 -8.74 14.73 -7.94
C SER A 68 -7.64 15.73 -8.34
N LYS A 69 -6.89 16.26 -7.37
CA LYS A 69 -5.80 17.23 -7.59
C LYS A 69 -4.43 16.56 -7.64
N THR A 70 -4.33 15.33 -7.18
CA THR A 70 -3.08 14.57 -7.12
C THR A 70 -2.58 14.28 -8.52
N GLU A 71 -1.37 14.72 -8.85
CA GLU A 71 -0.78 14.52 -10.17
C GLU A 71 -0.37 13.06 -10.41
N THR A 72 -0.48 12.60 -11.66
CA THR A 72 -0.06 11.25 -12.05
C THR A 72 1.44 11.02 -11.80
N SER A 73 2.26 12.07 -11.97
CA SER A 73 3.70 12.08 -11.67
C SER A 73 3.99 11.74 -10.20
N THR A 74 3.12 12.17 -9.28
CA THR A 74 3.27 11.94 -7.84
C THR A 74 2.93 10.50 -7.48
N ILE A 75 1.90 9.93 -8.11
CA ILE A 75 1.50 8.53 -7.94
C ILE A 75 2.64 7.63 -8.45
N GLU A 76 3.18 7.90 -9.63
CA GLU A 76 4.27 7.12 -10.22
C GLU A 76 5.53 7.15 -9.36
N LYS A 77 5.97 8.34 -8.92
CA LYS A 77 7.12 8.47 -8.01
C LYS A 77 6.91 7.72 -6.70
N THR A 78 5.71 7.78 -6.13
CA THR A 78 5.40 7.08 -4.88
C THR A 78 5.43 5.56 -5.08
N PHE A 79 4.82 5.08 -6.18
CA PHE A 79 4.86 3.67 -6.54
C PHE A 79 6.30 3.18 -6.73
N GLN A 80 7.15 3.94 -7.43
CA GLN A 80 8.57 3.62 -7.62
C GLN A 80 9.34 3.60 -6.28
N ASN A 81 9.13 4.59 -5.41
CA ASN A 81 9.73 4.61 -4.08
C ASN A 81 9.35 3.36 -3.27
N PHE A 82 8.06 2.99 -3.23
CA PHE A 82 7.60 1.82 -2.48
C PHE A 82 8.06 0.48 -3.07
N THR A 83 8.23 0.40 -4.39
CA THR A 83 8.57 -0.86 -5.07
C THR A 83 10.07 -1.07 -5.24
N GLN A 84 10.83 -0.02 -5.54
CA GLN A 84 12.23 -0.10 -5.96
C GLN A 84 13.19 0.41 -4.89
N GLU A 85 12.86 1.52 -4.22
CA GLU A 85 13.77 2.18 -3.26
C GLU A 85 13.61 1.58 -1.86
N ARG A 86 12.38 1.40 -1.39
CA ARG A 86 12.06 0.86 -0.06
C ARG A 86 12.21 -0.66 0.01
N LYS A 87 13.18 -1.10 0.81
CA LYS A 87 13.50 -2.54 1.01
C LYS A 87 12.78 -3.17 2.21
N ASP A 88 11.99 -2.40 2.94
CA ASP A 88 11.22 -2.76 4.12
C ASP A 88 9.73 -2.98 3.83
N ILE A 89 9.24 -2.60 2.63
CA ILE A 89 7.85 -2.81 2.21
C ILE A 89 7.68 -4.23 1.64
N ALA A 90 6.73 -4.99 2.16
CA ALA A 90 6.38 -6.34 1.70
C ALA A 90 5.26 -6.35 0.66
N ILE A 91 4.24 -5.51 0.85
CA ILE A 91 3.07 -5.45 -0.04
C ILE A 91 2.70 -3.98 -0.26
N VAL A 92 2.39 -3.61 -1.50
CA VAL A 92 1.80 -2.34 -1.88
C VAL A 92 0.33 -2.60 -2.24
N LEU A 93 -0.57 -2.05 -1.43
CA LEU A 93 -2.00 -1.99 -1.72
C LEU A 93 -2.26 -0.73 -2.56
N ILE A 94 -2.89 -0.88 -3.71
CA ILE A 94 -3.23 0.26 -4.57
C ILE A 94 -4.69 0.14 -5.02
N ASN A 95 -5.48 1.22 -4.93
CA ASN A 95 -6.83 1.14 -5.50
C ASN A 95 -6.73 0.94 -7.02
N GLN A 96 -7.55 0.04 -7.59
CA GLN A 96 -7.48 -0.28 -9.02
C GLN A 96 -7.68 0.95 -9.92
N HIS A 97 -8.61 1.84 -9.55
CA HIS A 97 -8.85 3.08 -10.31
C HIS A 97 -7.64 4.03 -10.28
N VAL A 98 -6.82 3.99 -9.22
CA VAL A 98 -5.55 4.74 -9.13
C VAL A 98 -4.46 4.05 -9.96
N ALA A 99 -4.36 2.73 -9.89
CA ALA A 99 -3.42 1.94 -10.68
C ALA A 99 -3.61 2.18 -12.18
N GLU A 100 -4.85 2.39 -12.65
CA GLU A 100 -5.14 2.71 -14.04
C GLU A 100 -4.44 3.99 -14.54
N ARG A 101 -4.22 4.97 -13.65
CA ARG A 101 -3.52 6.22 -14.00
C ARG A 101 -2.03 6.01 -14.28
N ILE A 102 -1.46 4.94 -13.74
CA ILE A 102 -0.03 4.56 -13.87
C ILE A 102 0.11 3.13 -14.40
N ARG A 103 -0.84 2.68 -15.24
CA ARG A 103 -0.95 1.30 -15.69
C ARG A 103 0.35 0.77 -16.29
N HIS A 104 1.08 1.61 -17.02
CA HIS A 104 2.39 1.28 -17.58
C HIS A 104 3.42 0.91 -16.51
N SER A 105 3.48 1.65 -15.39
CA SER A 105 4.41 1.40 -14.30
C SER A 105 4.06 0.10 -13.56
N VAL A 106 2.77 -0.15 -13.32
CA VAL A 106 2.28 -1.37 -12.64
C VAL A 106 2.54 -2.61 -13.48
N ASP A 107 2.17 -2.58 -14.77
CA ASP A 107 2.36 -3.71 -15.67
C ASP A 107 3.85 -4.04 -15.92
N SER A 108 4.71 -3.02 -15.90
CA SER A 108 6.16 -3.16 -16.06
C SER A 108 6.86 -3.72 -14.81
N PHE A 109 6.23 -3.62 -13.64
CA PHE A 109 6.80 -4.16 -12.39
C PHE A 109 6.62 -5.68 -12.33
N THR A 110 7.72 -6.42 -12.41
CA THR A 110 7.74 -7.90 -12.46
C THR A 110 8.50 -8.53 -11.32
N ASP A 111 9.10 -7.72 -10.43
CA ASP A 111 9.81 -8.23 -9.27
C ASP A 111 8.83 -8.93 -8.31
N PRO A 112 9.26 -10.03 -7.66
CA PRO A 112 8.39 -10.76 -6.74
C PRO A 112 8.13 -10.00 -5.43
N PHE A 113 8.93 -8.98 -5.11
CA PHE A 113 8.78 -8.18 -3.90
C PHE A 113 9.08 -6.69 -4.14
N PRO A 114 8.25 -5.77 -3.59
CA PRO A 114 7.02 -6.06 -2.85
C PRO A 114 5.92 -6.64 -3.74
N ALA A 115 4.97 -7.38 -3.15
CA ALA A 115 3.77 -7.79 -3.88
C ALA A 115 2.91 -6.55 -4.15
N VAL A 116 2.40 -6.38 -5.36
CA VAL A 116 1.47 -5.29 -5.70
C VAL A 116 0.07 -5.88 -5.82
N LEU A 117 -0.87 -5.35 -5.04
CA LEU A 117 -2.26 -5.84 -5.01
C LEU A 117 -3.22 -4.69 -5.30
N GLU A 118 -3.96 -4.82 -6.40
CA GLU A 118 -5.04 -3.89 -6.76
C GLU A 118 -6.28 -4.21 -5.91
N ILE A 119 -6.81 -3.21 -5.21
CA ILE A 119 -8.02 -3.33 -4.38
C ILE A 119 -9.14 -2.43 -4.91
N PRO A 120 -10.43 -2.79 -4.71
CA PRO A 120 -11.53 -1.86 -4.99
C PRO A 120 -11.43 -0.62 -4.10
N SER A 121 -12.23 0.40 -4.42
CA SER A 121 -12.56 1.45 -3.45
C SER A 121 -14.07 1.56 -3.28
N LYS A 122 -14.51 2.44 -2.38
CA LYS A 122 -15.93 2.60 -2.03
C LYS A 122 -16.81 2.86 -3.25
N ASP A 123 -16.36 3.75 -4.14
CA ASP A 123 -17.13 4.18 -5.32
C ASP A 123 -16.67 3.51 -6.62
N HIS A 124 -15.54 2.77 -6.59
CA HIS A 124 -14.94 2.14 -7.76
C HIS A 124 -14.81 0.63 -7.52
N PRO A 125 -15.79 -0.17 -7.98
CA PRO A 125 -15.75 -1.63 -7.82
C PRO A 125 -14.57 -2.23 -8.59
N TYR A 126 -14.14 -3.40 -8.15
CA TYR A 126 -13.05 -4.14 -8.78
C TYR A 126 -13.49 -4.74 -10.11
N ASP A 127 -12.68 -4.54 -11.14
CA ASP A 127 -12.80 -5.11 -12.48
C ASP A 127 -11.67 -6.14 -12.71
N PRO A 128 -11.99 -7.45 -12.73
CA PRO A 128 -10.99 -8.50 -12.94
C PRO A 128 -10.26 -8.42 -14.29
N GLU A 129 -10.84 -7.76 -15.30
CA GLU A 129 -10.24 -7.66 -16.63
C GLU A 129 -9.11 -6.65 -16.69
N LYS A 130 -9.02 -5.75 -15.70
CA LYS A 130 -7.98 -4.70 -15.63
C LYS A 130 -6.76 -5.11 -14.82
N ASP A 131 -6.93 -6.04 -13.88
CA ASP A 131 -5.88 -6.45 -12.95
C ASP A 131 -4.70 -7.15 -13.63
N SER A 132 -3.51 -6.63 -13.35
CA SER A 132 -2.25 -7.08 -13.96
C SER A 132 -1.87 -8.51 -13.56
N VAL A 133 -2.18 -8.94 -12.33
CA VAL A 133 -1.90 -10.28 -11.83
C VAL A 133 -2.84 -11.29 -12.49
N LEU A 134 -4.14 -11.00 -12.54
CA LEU A 134 -5.11 -11.86 -13.21
C LEU A 134 -4.83 -11.99 -14.71
N LYS A 135 -4.43 -10.91 -15.38
CA LYS A 135 -3.98 -10.99 -16.78
C LYS A 135 -2.79 -11.93 -16.95
N ARG A 136 -1.82 -11.89 -16.04
CA ARG A 136 -0.66 -12.80 -16.05
C ARG A 136 -1.08 -14.25 -15.79
N VAL A 137 -1.98 -14.48 -14.84
CA VAL A 137 -2.55 -15.79 -14.52
C VAL A 137 -3.28 -16.38 -15.72
N ARG A 138 -4.18 -15.64 -16.37
CA ARG A 138 -4.91 -16.09 -17.56
C ARG A 138 -3.97 -16.49 -18.71
N ARG A 139 -2.95 -15.67 -18.98
CA ARG A 139 -1.89 -15.99 -19.96
C ARG A 139 -1.15 -17.29 -19.64
N LEU A 140 -0.93 -17.60 -18.37
CA LEU A 140 -0.28 -18.86 -17.95
C LEU A 140 -1.18 -20.08 -18.11
N PHE A 141 -2.50 -19.91 -17.97
CA PHE A 141 -3.49 -20.98 -18.11
C PHE A 141 -4.08 -21.11 -19.53
N GLY A 142 -3.68 -20.24 -20.47
CA GLY A 142 -4.08 -20.33 -21.88
C GLY A 142 -5.49 -19.81 -22.16
N GLU A 143 -6.02 -18.95 -21.29
CA GLU A 143 -7.25 -18.17 -21.49
C GLU A 143 -6.97 -16.77 -22.02
#